data_AF-A0A4Q3B4X6-F1
#
_entry.id   AF-A0A4Q3B4X6-F1
#
_cell.length_a   1.000
_cell.length_b   1.000
_cell.length_c   1.000
_cell.angle_alpha   90.00
_cell.angle_beta   90.00
_cell.angle_gamma   90.00
#
_symmetry.space_group_name_H-M   'P 1'
#
loop_
_entity.id
_entity.type
_entity.pdbx_description
1 polymer ?
#
loop_
_entity_poly.entity_id
_entity_poly.type
_entity_poly.pdbx_seq_one_letter_code
_entity_poly.pdbx_strand_id
1 'polypeptide(L)'
;MPYWFHFKDHVVFETEIKLPENKQAGELPSALNVKQANYSFKGTYQKQADKLLYKCEIILNKAEVKPEHFSQWNKDIKELNNFYSQQVVLTQK
;
A
#
# COMPACT_ATOMS: atom_id res chain seq x y z
N MET A 1 9.88 13.54 22.08
CA MET A 1 9.31 12.35 22.73
C MET A 1 8.98 11.32 21.67
N PRO A 2 9.16 10.01 21.93
CA PRO A 2 8.75 8.94 21.01
C PRO A 2 7.23 8.95 20.81
N TYR A 3 6.79 8.49 19.64
CA TYR A 3 5.38 8.28 19.35
C TYR A 3 5.02 6.81 19.61
N TRP A 4 3.87 6.58 20.26
CA TRP A 4 3.40 5.25 20.62
C TRP A 4 2.04 4.99 19.97
N PHE A 5 1.99 3.94 19.14
CA PHE A 5 0.74 3.32 18.74
C PHE A 5 0.15 2.55 19.91
N HIS A 6 -1.18 2.40 19.92
CA HIS A 6 -1.88 1.68 20.98
C HIS A 6 -1.50 0.19 21.05
N PHE A 7 -1.19 -0.42 19.91
CA PHE A 7 -0.83 -1.83 19.80
C PHE A 7 0.04 -2.09 18.57
N LYS A 8 0.69 -3.26 18.55
CA LYS A 8 1.24 -3.85 17.33
C LYS A 8 0.09 -4.28 16.46
N ASP A 9 0.20 -4.07 15.16
CA ASP A 9 -0.89 -4.28 14.25
C ASP A 9 -0.43 -5.02 13.00
N HIS A 10 -1.33 -5.82 12.43
CA HIS A 10 -1.16 -6.44 11.13
C HIS A 10 -2.49 -6.33 10.40
N VAL A 11 -2.52 -5.42 9.45
CA VAL A 11 -3.73 -5.12 8.69
C VAL A 11 -3.49 -5.45 7.23
N VAL A 12 -4.42 -6.20 6.65
CA VAL A 12 -4.43 -6.54 5.23
C VAL A 12 -5.74 -6.05 4.64
N PHE A 13 -5.63 -5.18 3.65
CA PHE A 13 -6.74 -4.68 2.86
C PHE A 13 -6.65 -5.27 1.47
N GLU A 14 -7.68 -6.00 1.06
CA GLU A 14 -7.79 -6.60 -0.26
C GLU A 14 -9.10 -6.16 -0.90
N THR A 15 -9.00 -5.70 -2.15
CA THR A 15 -10.14 -5.25 -2.94
C THR A 15 -10.07 -5.87 -4.32
N GLU A 16 -11.15 -6.53 -4.72
CA GLU A 16 -11.34 -6.98 -6.09
C GLU A 16 -12.16 -5.96 -6.86
N ILE A 17 -11.58 -5.43 -7.93
CA ILE A 17 -12.25 -4.47 -8.81
C ILE A 17 -12.60 -5.20 -10.09
N LYS A 18 -13.89 -5.50 -10.29
CA LYS A 18 -14.38 -6.08 -11.55
C LYS A 18 -14.26 -5.03 -12.66
N LEU A 19 -13.70 -5.44 -13.79
CA LEU A 19 -13.59 -4.59 -14.96
C LEU A 19 -14.86 -4.72 -15.81
N PRO A 20 -15.38 -3.62 -16.37
CA PRO A 20 -16.50 -3.69 -17.29
C PRO A 20 -16.12 -4.40 -18.59
N GLU A 21 -17.10 -4.97 -19.27
CA GLU A 21 -16.90 -5.66 -20.54
C GLU A 21 -16.22 -4.74 -21.58
N ASN A 22 -15.37 -5.32 -22.42
CA ASN A 22 -14.56 -4.62 -23.43
C ASN A 22 -13.54 -3.61 -22.88
N LYS A 23 -13.28 -3.58 -21.56
CA LYS A 23 -12.18 -2.80 -20.96
C LYS A 23 -11.09 -3.70 -20.39
N GLN A 24 -9.88 -3.17 -20.36
CA GLN A 24 -8.73 -3.75 -19.68
C GLN A 24 -8.02 -2.68 -18.84
N ALA A 25 -7.35 -3.10 -17.77
CA ALA A 25 -6.49 -2.19 -17.03
C ALA A 25 -5.28 -1.82 -17.90
N GLY A 26 -5.02 -0.52 -18.05
CA GLY A 26 -3.84 0.04 -18.70
C GLY A 26 -2.58 -0.19 -17.88
N GLU A 27 -1.56 0.66 -18.00
CA GLU A 27 -0.35 0.52 -17.17
C GLU A 27 -0.71 0.54 -15.67
N LEU A 28 -0.16 -0.39 -14.90
CA LEU A 28 -0.39 -0.44 -13.46
C LEU A 28 0.60 0.45 -12.73
N PRO A 29 0.17 1.12 -11.65
CA PRO A 29 1.08 1.82 -10.78
C PRO A 29 2.12 0.88 -10.17
N SER A 30 3.27 1.44 -9.82
CA SER A 30 4.34 0.72 -9.13
C SER A 30 3.86 0.14 -7.80
N ALA A 31 4.36 -1.05 -7.48
CA ALA A 31 4.14 -1.67 -6.18
C ALA A 31 4.85 -0.87 -5.07
N LEU A 32 4.24 -0.82 -3.89
CA LEU A 32 4.85 -0.30 -2.67
C LEU A 32 5.57 -1.43 -1.94
N ASN A 33 6.82 -1.20 -1.56
CA ASN A 33 7.58 -2.14 -0.74
C ASN A 33 8.50 -1.38 0.23
N VAL A 34 7.94 -1.03 1.38
CA VAL A 34 8.68 -0.43 2.50
C VAL A 34 8.97 -1.52 3.51
N LYS A 35 10.26 -1.74 3.80
CA LYS A 35 10.70 -2.73 4.79
C LYS A 35 11.65 -2.08 5.78
N GLN A 36 11.16 -1.89 6.99
CA GLN A 36 11.95 -1.41 8.12
C GLN A 36 11.98 -2.47 9.22
N ALA A 37 12.87 -2.28 10.21
CA ALA A 37 12.98 -3.23 11.33
C ALA A 37 11.70 -3.28 12.18
N ASN A 38 11.03 -2.13 12.36
CA ASN A 38 9.90 -1.99 13.27
C ASN A 38 8.53 -2.03 12.56
N TYR A 39 8.50 -1.88 11.24
CA TYR A 39 7.28 -1.89 10.44
C TYR A 39 7.56 -2.25 8.99
N SER A 40 6.51 -2.64 8.27
CA SER A 40 6.57 -2.81 6.82
C SER A 40 5.24 -2.47 6.16
N PHE A 41 5.31 -1.90 4.95
CA PHE A 41 4.17 -1.64 4.10
C PHE A 41 4.38 -2.32 2.75
N LYS A 42 3.41 -3.10 2.31
CA LYS A 42 3.42 -3.73 0.98
C LYS A 42 2.14 -3.39 0.26
N GLY A 43 2.25 -2.93 -0.97
CA GLY A 43 1.12 -2.57 -1.80
C GLY A 43 1.30 -3.14 -3.20
N THR A 44 0.28 -3.82 -3.73
CA THR A 44 0.34 -4.43 -5.05
C THR A 44 -0.94 -4.23 -5.83
N TYR A 45 -0.78 -3.99 -7.13
CA TYR A 45 -1.82 -4.09 -8.13
C TYR A 45 -1.53 -5.31 -9.02
N GLN A 46 -2.50 -6.17 -9.24
CA GLN A 46 -2.36 -7.33 -10.12
C GLN A 46 -3.51 -7.38 -11.12
N LYS A 47 -3.19 -7.38 -12.42
CA LYS A 47 -4.19 -7.61 -13.46
C LYS A 47 -4.56 -9.07 -13.52
N GLN A 48 -5.85 -9.34 -13.60
CA GLN A 48 -6.41 -10.61 -14.00
C GLN A 48 -7.29 -10.40 -15.25
N ALA A 49 -7.83 -11.48 -15.82
CA ALA A 49 -8.51 -11.44 -17.11
C ALA A 49 -9.74 -10.51 -17.15
N ASP A 50 -10.47 -10.43 -16.04
CA ASP A 50 -11.75 -9.74 -15.86
C ASP A 50 -11.78 -8.82 -14.62
N LYS A 51 -10.71 -8.84 -13.80
CA LYS A 51 -10.62 -8.06 -12.57
C LYS A 51 -9.21 -7.52 -12.32
N LEU A 52 -9.15 -6.50 -11.49
CA LEU A 52 -7.92 -5.98 -10.91
C LEU A 52 -7.93 -6.31 -9.42
N LEU A 53 -6.88 -6.96 -8.94
CA LEU A 53 -6.66 -7.16 -7.50
C LEU A 53 -5.81 -6.02 -6.96
N TYR A 54 -6.33 -5.33 -5.97
CA TYR A 54 -5.61 -4.38 -5.14
C TYR A 54 -5.38 -5.00 -3.77
N LYS A 55 -4.14 -4.96 -3.29
CA LYS A 55 -3.77 -5.41 -1.95
C LYS A 55 -2.84 -4.42 -1.28
N CYS A 56 -3.12 -4.09 -0.03
CA CYS A 56 -2.22 -3.37 0.84
C CYS A 56 -2.09 -4.10 2.18
N GLU A 57 -0.86 -4.31 2.63
CA GLU A 57 -0.52 -4.96 3.89
C GLU A 57 0.36 -4.02 4.71
N ILE A 58 -0.06 -3.78 5.95
CA ILE A 58 0.64 -2.97 6.94
C ILE A 58 0.97 -3.85 8.13
N ILE A 59 2.23 -3.84 8.54
CA ILE A 59 2.70 -4.57 9.72
C ILE A 59 3.45 -3.60 10.62
N LEU A 60 3.05 -3.50 11.88
CA LEU A 60 3.71 -2.76 12.94
C LEU A 60 4.29 -3.74 13.97
N ASN A 61 5.54 -4.16 13.77
CA ASN A 61 6.22 -5.11 14.66
C ASN A 61 6.55 -4.51 16.03
N LYS A 62 6.74 -3.19 16.09
CA LYS A 62 6.82 -2.40 17.33
C LYS A 62 5.87 -1.23 17.26
N ALA A 63 5.19 -0.98 18.37
CA ALA A 63 4.26 0.13 18.51
C ALA A 63 4.96 1.47 18.84
N GLU A 64 6.30 1.53 18.79
CA GLU A 64 7.07 2.73 19.10
C GLU A 64 7.79 3.25 17.85
N VAL A 65 7.69 4.55 17.62
CA VAL A 65 8.56 5.29 16.69
C VAL A 65 9.41 6.25 17.51
N LYS A 66 10.73 6.03 17.50
CA LYS A 66 11.68 6.93 18.17
C LYS A 66 11.86 8.24 17.40
N PRO A 67 12.16 9.37 18.07
CA PRO A 67 12.33 10.66 17.41
C PRO A 67 13.38 10.65 16.29
N GLU A 68 14.47 9.92 16.46
CA GLU A 68 15.53 9.75 15.45
C GLU A 68 15.03 9.09 14.16
N HIS A 69 13.91 8.37 14.20
CA HIS A 69 13.30 7.70 13.05
C HIS A 69 12.12 8.48 12.45
N PHE A 70 11.73 9.63 13.02
CA PHE A 70 10.57 10.40 12.52
C PHE A 70 10.72 10.86 11.07
N SER A 71 11.93 11.22 10.65
CA SER A 71 12.15 11.64 9.26
C SER A 71 11.90 10.49 8.28
N GLN A 72 12.44 9.30 8.58
CA GLN A 72 12.20 8.09 7.77
C GLN A 72 10.73 7.66 7.81
N TRP A 73 10.12 7.66 9.00
CA TRP A 73 8.70 7.35 9.16
C TRP A 73 7.83 8.25 8.30
N ASN A 74 8.04 9.56 8.36
CA ASN A 74 7.27 10.53 7.58
C ASN A 74 7.47 10.35 6.07
N LYS A 75 8.69 9.98 5.64
CA LYS A 75 8.95 9.65 4.23
C LYS A 75 8.16 8.40 3.81
N ASP A 76 8.22 7.34 4.61
CA ASP A 76 7.55 6.08 4.30
C ASP A 76 6.01 6.21 4.31
N ILE A 77 5.46 7.03 5.22
CA ILE A 77 4.03 7.36 5.22
C ILE A 77 3.64 8.17 3.98
N LYS A 78 4.50 9.05 3.47
CA LYS A 78 4.25 9.73 2.19
C LYS A 78 4.23 8.74 1.02
N GLU A 79 5.13 7.76 1.00
CA GLU A 79 5.12 6.70 -0.03
C GLU A 79 3.84 5.86 0.06
N LEU A 80 3.39 5.50 1.26
CA LEU A 80 2.13 4.80 1.49
C LEU A 80 0.92 5.60 1.01
N ASN A 81 0.84 6.88 1.36
CA ASN A 81 -0.25 7.76 0.92
C ASN A 81 -0.22 7.98 -0.59
N ASN A 82 0.97 8.08 -1.19
CA ASN A 82 1.10 8.18 -2.64
C ASN A 82 0.62 6.89 -3.33
N PHE A 83 0.92 5.72 -2.76
CA PHE A 83 0.41 4.44 -3.24
C PHE A 83 -1.13 4.41 -3.21
N TYR A 84 -1.76 4.84 -2.11
CA TYR A 84 -3.22 4.93 -2.02
C TYR A 84 -3.86 5.89 -3.02
N SER A 85 -3.11 6.91 -3.43
CA SER A 85 -3.58 7.94 -4.37
C SER A 85 -3.34 7.58 -5.83
N GLN A 86 -2.71 6.43 -6.12
CA GLN A 86 -2.44 6.02 -7.49
C GLN A 86 -3.74 5.74 -8.26
N GLN A 87 -3.80 6.24 -9.49
CA GLN A 87 -4.93 6.01 -10.38
C GLN A 87 -4.65 4.84 -11.31
N VAL A 88 -5.65 3.98 -11.49
CA VAL A 88 -5.63 2.94 -12.54
C VAL A 88 -6.50 3.38 -13.70
N VAL A 89 -5.88 3.54 -14.87
CA VAL A 89 -6.57 3.93 -16.11
C VAL A 89 -7.09 2.67 -16.82
N LEU A 90 -8.35 2.70 -17.26
CA LEU A 90 -8.94 1.63 -18.06
C LEU A 90 -8.90 1.99 -19.53
N THR A 91 -8.39 1.09 -20.36
CA THR A 91 -8.35 1.23 -21.82
C THR A 91 -9.30 0.24 -22.47
N GLN A 92 -9.67 0.48 -23.73
CA GLN A 92 -10.40 -0.51 -24.52
C GLN A 92 -9.48 -1.72 -24.79
N LYS A 93 -10.08 -2.91 -24.82
CA LYS A 93 -9.39 -4.14 -25.25
C LYS A 93 -9.03 -4.07 -26.73
#